data_AF-A0A951I0W1-F1
#
_entry.id   AF-A0A951I0W1-F1
#
_cell.length_a   1.000
_cell.length_b   1.000
_cell.length_c   1.000
_cell.angle_alpha   90.00
_cell.angle_beta   90.00
_cell.angle_gamma   90.00
#
_symmetry.space_group_name_H-M   'P 1'
#
loop_
_entity.id
_entity.type
_entity.pdbx_description
1 polymer ?
#
loop_
_entity_poly.entity_id
_entity_poly.type
_entity_poly.pdbx_seq_one_letter_code
_entity_poly.pdbx_strand_id
1 'polypeptide(L)'
;MEREFDLRAGGTVLVKEGGLRLEFASVKEDSRCPEGVDCIWAGNGKITLTARVGISKTSSFELNTMTEPKSYTYRGYEITLVRLSPYPKKDNKIKKGEYVATLLVRKK
;
A
#
# COMPACT_ATOMS: atom_id res chain seq x y z
N MET A 1 -16.72 -8.55 -5.70
CA MET A 1 -16.33 -7.30 -6.40
C MET A 1 -14.92 -6.92 -6.00
N GLU A 2 -14.12 -6.43 -6.95
CA GLU A 2 -12.76 -5.95 -6.74
C GLU A 2 -12.64 -4.52 -7.30
N ARG A 3 -11.91 -3.65 -6.58
CA ARG A 3 -11.69 -2.27 -6.97
C ARG A 3 -10.24 -1.90 -6.74
N GLU A 4 -9.59 -1.40 -7.78
CA GLU A 4 -8.25 -0.84 -7.71
C GLU A 4 -8.32 0.69 -7.63
N PHE A 5 -7.45 1.28 -6.81
CA PHE A 5 -7.27 2.72 -6.76
C PHE A 5 -5.88 3.09 -6.26
N ASP A 6 -5.45 4.30 -6.62
CA ASP A 6 -4.20 4.88 -6.16
C ASP A 6 -4.41 5.74 -4.92
N LEU A 7 -3.59 5.53 -3.90
CA LEU A 7 -3.61 6.28 -2.65
C LEU A 7 -2.24 6.90 -2.41
N ARG A 8 -2.19 8.22 -2.24
CA ARG A 8 -0.96 8.93 -1.85
C ARG A 8 -0.65 8.71 -0.38
N ALA A 9 0.63 8.74 -0.02
CA ALA A 9 1.07 8.69 1.36
C ALA A 9 0.54 9.90 2.15
N GLY A 10 -0.01 9.64 3.34
CA GLY A 10 -0.81 10.58 4.12
C GLY A 10 -2.26 10.75 3.64
N GLY A 11 -2.64 10.09 2.54
CA GLY A 11 -3.99 10.16 1.97
C GLY A 11 -4.94 9.12 2.55
N THR A 12 -6.24 9.43 2.48
CA THR A 12 -7.33 8.56 2.90
C THR A 12 -8.33 8.37 1.77
N VAL A 13 -8.89 7.17 1.64
CA VAL A 13 -9.94 6.83 0.69
C VAL A 13 -11.10 6.14 1.41
N LEU A 14 -12.32 6.46 0.99
CA LEU A 14 -13.54 5.85 1.49
C LEU A 14 -14.16 4.97 0.40
N VAL A 15 -14.15 3.65 0.63
CA VAL A 15 -14.83 2.67 -0.21
C VAL A 15 -16.30 2.61 0.22
N LYS A 16 -17.17 3.27 -0.57
CA LYS A 16 -18.60 3.43 -0.28
C LYS A 16 -19.37 2.11 -0.13
N GLU A 17 -18.98 1.07 -0.86
CA GLU A 17 -19.60 -0.28 -0.86
C GLU A 17 -19.54 -1.06 0.48
N GLY A 18 -18.89 -0.46 1.48
CA GLY A 18 -18.65 -1.07 2.78
C GLY A 18 -18.44 -0.12 3.94
N GLY A 19 -18.39 1.19 3.67
CA GLY A 19 -17.92 2.17 4.66
C GLY A 19 -16.48 1.92 5.10
N LEU A 20 -15.68 1.23 4.29
CA LEU A 20 -14.26 0.97 4.56
C LEU A 20 -13.46 2.24 4.25
N ARG A 21 -12.89 2.83 5.29
CA ARG A 21 -11.86 3.86 5.18
C ARG A 21 -10.49 3.20 5.21
N LEU A 22 -9.70 3.47 4.18
CA LEU A 22 -8.30 3.08 4.10
C LEU A 22 -7.45 4.33 4.09
N GLU A 23 -6.39 4.34 4.87
CA GLU A 23 -5.41 5.43 4.91
C GLU A 23 -4.02 4.87 4.71
N PHE A 24 -3.25 5.54 3.87
CA PHE A 24 -1.86 5.23 3.68
C PHE A 24 -1.03 6.07 4.65
N ALA A 25 -0.69 5.48 5.80
CA ALA A 25 0.01 6.21 6.85
C ALA A 25 1.42 6.63 6.42
N SER A 26 2.26 5.67 6.01
CA SER A 26 3.62 5.98 5.53
C SER A 26 4.32 4.77 4.92
N VAL A 27 5.40 5.04 4.19
CA VAL A 27 6.36 4.00 3.78
C VAL A 27 7.28 3.69 4.95
N LYS A 28 7.28 2.43 5.39
CA LYS A 28 8.13 1.95 6.48
C LYS A 28 9.54 1.67 5.97
N GLU A 29 9.64 1.02 4.82
CA GLU A 29 10.90 0.65 4.19
C GLU A 29 10.75 0.65 2.68
N ASP A 30 11.75 1.18 1.98
CA ASP A 30 11.80 1.15 0.52
C ASP A 30 13.18 0.67 0.08
N SER A 31 13.34 -0.65 0.07
CA SER A 31 14.57 -1.32 -0.39
C SER A 31 14.38 -1.85 -1.82
N ARG A 32 13.42 -1.31 -2.57
CA ARG A 32 13.16 -1.70 -3.97
C ARG A 32 14.39 -1.36 -4.81
N CYS A 33 14.74 -2.27 -5.72
CA CYS A 33 15.87 -2.02 -6.59
C CYS A 33 15.52 -0.94 -7.63
N PRO A 34 16.41 0.04 -7.90
CA PRO A 34 16.15 1.04 -8.93
C PRO A 34 15.94 0.42 -10.31
N GLU A 35 15.10 1.02 -11.14
CA GLU A 35 14.96 0.62 -12.54
C GLU A 35 16.30 0.81 -13.29
N GLY A 36 16.71 -0.19 -14.07
CA GLY A 36 17.92 -0.14 -14.92
C GLY A 36 19.18 -0.78 -14.33
N VAL A 37 19.09 -1.50 -13.21
CA VAL A 37 20.17 -2.36 -12.70
C VAL A 37 19.79 -3.83 -12.77
N ASP A 38 20.76 -4.67 -13.12
CA ASP A 38 20.64 -6.12 -13.12
C ASP A 38 20.54 -6.59 -11.67
N CYS A 39 19.31 -6.67 -11.17
CA CYS A 39 19.06 -6.85 -9.76
C CYS A 39 18.76 -8.31 -9.45
N ILE A 40 19.68 -8.96 -8.75
CA ILE A 40 19.55 -10.36 -8.32
C ILE A 40 18.39 -10.51 -7.32
N TRP A 41 18.08 -9.46 -6.55
CA TRP A 41 16.99 -9.41 -5.56
C TRP A 41 16.15 -8.17 -5.84
N ALA A 42 14.87 -8.33 -6.20
CA ALA A 42 13.98 -7.24 -6.65
C ALA A 42 13.69 -6.17 -5.58
N GLY A 43 14.14 -6.38 -4.34
CA GLY A 43 13.92 -5.50 -3.20
C GLY A 43 12.49 -5.55 -2.69
N ASN A 44 12.19 -4.78 -1.64
CA ASN A 44 10.85 -4.75 -1.04
C ASN A 44 10.43 -3.33 -0.63
N GLY A 45 9.22 -2.93 -1.03
CA GLY A 45 8.56 -1.74 -0.53
C GLY A 45 7.55 -2.14 0.54
N LYS A 46 7.82 -1.76 1.78
CA LYS A 46 6.95 -1.99 2.93
C LYS A 46 6.21 -0.71 3.28
N ILE A 47 4.88 -0.78 3.25
CA ILE A 47 4.01 0.35 3.61
C ILE A 47 3.17 0.01 4.83
N THR A 48 2.84 1.04 5.61
CA THR A 48 1.87 0.95 6.68
C THR A 48 0.55 1.54 6.22
N LEU A 49 -0.51 0.74 6.31
CA LEU A 49 -1.88 1.15 6.03
C LEU A 49 -2.70 1.09 7.32
N THR A 50 -3.75 1.91 7.40
CA THR A 50 -4.78 1.77 8.43
C THR A 50 -6.15 1.57 7.78
N ALA A 51 -6.93 0.64 8.32
CA ALA A 51 -8.30 0.36 7.88
C ALA A 51 -9.29 0.60 9.01
N ARG A 52 -10.46 1.13 8.65
CA ARG A 52 -11.59 1.31 9.56
C ARG A 52 -12.90 1.09 8.82
N VAL A 53 -13.80 0.28 9.37
CA VAL A 53 -15.16 0.10 8.82
C VAL A 53 -16.17 0.77 9.74
N GLY A 54 -16.85 1.81 9.26
CA GLY A 54 -17.86 2.55 10.03
C GLY A 54 -17.30 3.11 11.34
N ILE A 55 -17.95 2.77 12.46
CA ILE A 55 -17.57 3.22 13.81
C ILE A 55 -16.51 2.32 14.47
N SER A 56 -16.08 1.25 13.81
CA SER A 56 -15.14 0.27 14.36
C SER A 56 -13.79 0.89 14.73
N LYS A 57 -13.00 0.20 15.57
CA LYS A 57 -11.61 0.59 15.84
C LYS A 57 -10.78 0.56 14.56
N THR A 58 -9.92 1.56 14.41
CA THR A 58 -8.90 1.59 13.36
C THR A 58 -7.89 0.46 13.60
N SER A 59 -7.57 -0.28 12.55
CA SER A 59 -6.54 -1.33 12.57
C SER A 59 -5.41 -0.95 11.63
N SER A 60 -4.18 -0.94 12.14
CA SER A 60 -2.96 -0.72 11.37
C SER A 60 -2.33 -2.05 10.97
N PHE A 61 -1.89 -2.16 9.71
CA PHE A 61 -1.21 -3.33 9.18
C PHE A 61 -0.17 -2.92 8.14
N GLU A 62 0.76 -3.82 7.85
CA GLU A 62 1.84 -3.59 6.91
C GLU A 62 1.68 -4.49 5.69
N LEU A 63 1.85 -3.92 4.50
CA LEU A 63 1.85 -4.66 3.25
C LEU A 63 3.18 -4.46 2.53
N ASN A 64 3.58 -5.49 1.80
CA ASN A 64 4.85 -5.57 1.11
C ASN A 64 4.59 -5.74 -0.40
N THR A 65 5.42 -5.10 -1.24
CA THR A 65 5.30 -5.24 -2.70
C THR A 65 5.80 -6.59 -3.20
N MET A 66 6.82 -7.16 -2.53
CA MET A 66 7.53 -8.36 -3.00
C MET A 66 7.51 -9.49 -1.98
N THR A 67 7.70 -9.20 -0.69
CA THR A 67 7.65 -10.21 0.38
C THR A 67 6.24 -10.39 0.92
N GLU A 68 6.02 -11.37 1.77
CA GLU A 68 4.75 -11.50 2.51
C GLU A 68 4.77 -10.65 3.80
N PRO A 69 3.58 -10.20 4.27
CA PRO A 69 2.28 -10.29 3.61
C PRO A 69 2.12 -9.24 2.49
N LYS A 70 1.57 -9.66 1.34
CA LYS A 70 1.20 -8.78 0.20
C LYS A 70 -0.25 -8.29 0.29
N SER A 71 -1.07 -9.02 1.03
CA SER A 71 -2.46 -8.70 1.27
C SER A 71 -2.82 -8.88 2.74
N TYR A 72 -3.87 -8.18 3.16
CA TYR A 72 -4.41 -8.25 4.50
C TYR A 72 -5.93 -8.29 4.44
N THR A 73 -6.54 -9.23 5.16
CA THR A 73 -8.00 -9.32 5.24
C THR A 73 -8.51 -8.62 6.50
N TYR A 74 -9.37 -7.62 6.33
CA TYR A 74 -10.00 -6.88 7.41
C TYR A 74 -11.52 -6.86 7.24
N ARG A 75 -12.25 -7.47 8.18
CA ARG A 75 -13.73 -7.46 8.26
C ARG A 75 -14.43 -7.78 6.92
N GLY A 76 -13.96 -8.80 6.20
CA GLY A 76 -14.54 -9.23 4.92
C GLY A 76 -14.01 -8.49 3.68
N TYR A 77 -13.04 -7.58 3.84
CA TYR A 77 -12.31 -6.95 2.74
C TYR A 77 -10.90 -7.51 2.68
N GLU A 78 -10.45 -7.92 1.52
CA GLU A 78 -9.07 -8.26 1.22
C GLU A 78 -8.42 -7.06 0.54
N ILE A 79 -7.41 -6.49 1.20
CA ILE A 79 -6.64 -5.34 0.73
C ILE A 79 -5.29 -5.84 0.28
N THR A 80 -4.96 -5.66 -0.99
CA THR A 80 -3.71 -6.11 -1.60
C THR A 80 -2.92 -4.92 -2.10
N LEU A 81 -1.62 -4.90 -1.82
CA LEU A 81 -0.71 -3.93 -2.41
C LEU A 81 -0.28 -4.43 -3.79
N VAL A 82 -0.79 -3.77 -4.83
CA VAL A 82 -0.48 -4.13 -6.22
C VAL A 82 0.85 -3.50 -6.63
N ARG A 83 1.02 -2.21 -6.33
CA ARG A 83 2.19 -1.45 -6.75
C ARG A 83 2.46 -0.31 -5.78
N LEU A 84 3.72 0.08 -5.70
CA LEU A 84 4.16 1.30 -5.05
C LEU A 84 4.89 2.15 -6.09
N SER A 85 4.60 3.44 -6.14
CA SER A 85 5.23 4.41 -7.05
C SER A 85 5.61 5.67 -6.27
N PRO A 86 6.60 6.46 -6.70
CA PRO A 86 7.57 6.13 -7.75
C PRO A 86 8.53 5.00 -7.32
N TYR A 87 9.22 4.40 -8.30
CA TYR A 87 10.35 3.51 -8.04
C TYR A 87 11.55 4.32 -7.58
N PRO A 88 12.34 3.83 -6.59
CA PRO A 88 13.54 4.52 -6.14
C PRO A 88 14.50 4.73 -7.31
N LYS A 89 15.05 5.94 -7.42
CA LYS A 89 16.07 6.30 -8.41
C LYS A 89 17.40 6.48 -7.69
N LYS A 90 18.48 5.99 -8.30
CA LYS A 90 19.83 6.02 -7.71
C LYS A 90 20.28 7.44 -7.28
N ASP A 91 19.83 8.44 -8.03
CA ASP A 91 20.23 9.84 -7.86
C ASP A 91 19.18 10.71 -7.16
N ASN A 92 18.00 10.17 -6.81
CA ASN A 92 16.92 10.98 -6.27
C ASN A 92 16.22 10.33 -5.08
N LYS A 93 16.26 11.01 -3.93
CA LYS A 93 15.62 10.57 -2.70
C LYS A 93 14.14 10.91 -2.75
N ILE A 94 13.29 9.89 -2.93
CA ILE A 94 11.83 10.05 -2.92
C ILE A 94 11.39 10.52 -1.54
N LYS A 95 10.63 11.63 -1.48
CA LYS A 95 10.04 12.11 -0.23
C LYS A 95 8.90 11.16 0.19
N LYS A 96 8.75 10.92 1.49
CA LYS A 96 7.72 10.01 2.03
C LYS A 96 6.29 10.36 1.58
N GLY A 97 5.98 11.63 1.33
CA GLY A 97 4.66 12.09 0.83
C GLY A 97 4.45 11.94 -0.67
N GLU A 98 5.50 11.68 -1.45
CA GLU A 98 5.43 11.51 -2.91
C GLU A 98 5.05 10.07 -3.30
N TYR A 99 5.04 9.15 -2.34
CA TYR A 99 4.68 7.77 -2.61
C TYR A 99 3.17 7.64 -2.87
N VAL A 100 2.85 6.83 -3.86
CA VAL A 100 1.51 6.46 -4.30
C VAL A 100 1.45 4.94 -4.29
N ALA A 101 0.60 4.37 -3.45
CA ALA A 101 0.33 2.94 -3.41
C ALA A 101 -0.93 2.63 -4.22
N THR A 102 -0.80 1.73 -5.19
CA THR A 102 -1.93 1.14 -5.91
C THR A 102 -2.45 -0.03 -5.07
N LEU A 103 -3.68 0.11 -4.57
CA LEU A 103 -4.32 -0.87 -3.69
C LEU A 103 -5.50 -1.51 -4.41
N LEU A 104 -5.57 -2.85 -4.34
CA LEU A 104 -6.71 -3.63 -4.80
C LEU A 104 -7.52 -4.06 -3.58
N VAL A 105 -8.77 -3.61 -3.50
CA VAL A 105 -9.71 -3.99 -2.45
C VAL A 105 -10.74 -4.94 -3.03
N ARG A 106 -10.79 -6.16 -2.51
CA ARG A 106 -11.77 -7.17 -2.88
C ARG A 106 -12.69 -7.48 -1.70
N LYS A 107 -14.00 -7.40 -1.92
CA LYS A 107 -14.99 -7.84 -0.93
C LYS A 107 -15.16 -9.36 -1.05
N LYS A 108 -14.92 -10.08 0.04
CA LYS A 108 -15.23 -11.51 0.17
C LYS A 108 -16.70 -11.73 0.50
#